data_AF-A0A817UUI8-F1
#
_entry.id   AF-A0A817UUI8-F1
#
_cell.length_a   1.000
_cell.length_b   1.000
_cell.length_c   1.000
_cell.angle_alpha   90.00
_cell.angle_beta   90.00
_cell.angle_gamma   90.00
#
_symmetry.space_group_name_H-M   'P 1'
#
loop_
_entity.id
_entity.type
_entity.pdbx_description
1 polymer ?
#
loop_
_entity_poly.entity_id
_entity_poly.type
_entity_poly.pdbx_seq_one_letter_code
_entity_poly.pdbx_strand_id
1 'polypeptide(L)'
;MTTMFNSNNMRKDSAVSTLYNLNQEIGVQHHEADPNNIIEAVQHLNYLDTLLFVDNELSHSVTPVYQNNPRVEANRDMGVFFTRRMAKKGGGFSAEPFDSESSHPTLPAAFSTGSKFLS
;
A
#
# COMPACT_ATOMS: atom_id res chain seq x y z
N MET A 1 1.50 3.80 1.04
CA MET A 1 2.21 3.64 2.33
C MET A 1 1.45 2.65 3.19
N THR A 2 2.13 1.77 3.89
CA THR A 2 1.51 0.83 4.85
C THR A 2 2.21 0.97 6.20
N THR A 3 1.45 1.02 7.29
CA THR A 3 1.96 1.17 8.66
C THR A 3 1.43 0.05 9.54
N MET A 4 2.33 -0.58 10.28
CA MET A 4 2.02 -1.71 11.14
C MET A 4 1.39 -1.24 12.47
N PHE A 5 0.26 -1.82 12.88
CA PHE A 5 -0.37 -1.53 14.17
C PHE A 5 -0.26 -2.70 15.14
N ASN A 6 -0.36 -3.94 14.66
CA ASN A 6 -0.27 -5.11 15.52
C ASN A 6 -0.02 -6.37 14.69
N SER A 7 0.76 -7.31 15.23
CA SER A 7 0.85 -8.68 14.72
C SER A 7 0.74 -9.65 15.89
N ASN A 8 -0.10 -10.66 15.73
CA ASN A 8 -0.17 -11.77 16.67
C ASN A 8 0.02 -13.09 15.94
N ASN A 9 0.79 -14.00 16.56
CA ASN A 9 0.99 -15.38 16.11
C ASN A 9 1.40 -15.53 14.63
N MET A 10 2.04 -14.52 14.04
CA MET A 10 2.47 -14.52 12.64
C MET A 10 3.87 -15.14 12.49
N ARG A 11 4.08 -15.99 11.49
CA ARG A 11 5.42 -16.53 11.20
C ARG A 11 6.35 -15.45 10.62
N LYS A 12 7.65 -15.61 10.85
CA LYS A 12 8.73 -14.73 10.35
C LYS A 12 8.98 -14.80 8.83
N ASP A 13 8.24 -15.65 8.12
CA ASP A 13 8.31 -15.82 6.66
C ASP A 13 6.95 -15.57 5.98
N SER A 14 6.03 -14.89 6.67
CA SER A 14 4.66 -14.63 6.19
C SER A 14 4.34 -13.14 6.16
N ALA A 15 3.35 -12.73 5.38
CA ALA A 15 3.02 -11.32 5.19
C ALA A 15 4.23 -10.43 4.81
N VAL A 16 5.13 -11.01 4.02
CA VAL A 16 6.32 -10.34 3.48
C VAL A 16 5.84 -9.42 2.36
N SER A 17 6.19 -8.15 2.45
CA SER A 17 5.95 -7.17 1.40
C SER A 17 7.10 -7.22 0.40
N THR A 18 6.80 -7.54 -0.86
CA THR A 18 7.79 -7.67 -1.93
C THR A 18 7.59 -6.56 -2.94
N LEU A 19 8.68 -5.92 -3.34
CA LEU A 19 8.73 -4.85 -4.32
C LEU A 19 9.30 -5.40 -5.63
N TYR A 20 8.66 -5.06 -6.74
CA TYR A 20 9.08 -5.49 -8.07
C TYR A 20 9.28 -4.28 -8.99
N ASN A 21 10.15 -4.45 -9.97
CA ASN A 21 10.23 -3.53 -11.10
C ASN A 21 8.98 -3.67 -12.00
N LEU A 22 8.79 -2.73 -12.93
CA LEU A 22 7.62 -2.70 -13.82
C LEU A 22 7.63 -3.75 -14.94
N ASN A 23 8.70 -4.55 -15.08
CA ASN A 23 8.71 -5.69 -16.00
C ASN A 23 7.95 -6.89 -15.42
N GLN A 24 7.63 -6.88 -14.13
CA GLN A 24 6.78 -7.89 -13.52
C GLN A 24 5.35 -7.78 -14.06
N GLU A 25 4.86 -8.89 -14.62
CA GLU A 25 3.48 -9.00 -15.07
C GLU A 25 2.52 -8.79 -13.89
N ILE A 26 1.50 -7.94 -14.11
CA ILE A 26 0.49 -7.60 -13.11
C ILE A 26 -0.51 -8.75 -13.00
N GLY A 27 -0.87 -9.13 -11.78
CA GLY A 27 -1.93 -10.10 -11.50
C GLY A 27 -1.46 -11.55 -11.40
N VAL A 28 -0.15 -11.81 -11.55
CA VAL A 28 0.42 -13.13 -11.24
C VAL A 28 0.33 -13.42 -9.74
N GLN A 29 0.29 -14.70 -9.37
CA GLN A 29 0.37 -15.06 -7.96
C GLN A 29 1.77 -14.77 -7.41
N HIS A 30 1.86 -14.45 -6.12
CA HIS A 30 3.15 -14.07 -5.49
C HIS A 30 4.27 -15.11 -5.64
N HIS A 31 3.92 -16.41 -5.76
CA HIS A 31 4.88 -17.50 -5.95
C HIS A 31 5.23 -17.77 -7.42
N GLU A 32 4.50 -17.15 -8.35
CA GLU A 32 4.74 -17.21 -9.81
C GLU A 32 5.50 -15.97 -10.30
N ALA A 33 5.72 -14.98 -9.44
CA ALA A 33 6.49 -13.78 -9.77
C ALA A 33 7.93 -14.12 -10.17
N ASP A 34 8.47 -13.41 -11.16
CA ASP A 34 9.83 -13.63 -11.65
C ASP A 34 10.84 -13.13 -10.60
N PRO A 35 11.70 -14.01 -10.05
CA PRO A 35 12.69 -13.61 -9.05
C PRO A 35 13.65 -12.51 -9.54
N ASN A 36 13.88 -12.40 -10.86
CA ASN A 36 14.75 -11.37 -11.43
C ASN A 36 14.12 -9.97 -11.38
N ASN A 37 12.80 -9.88 -11.20
CA ASN A 37 12.10 -8.62 -11.07
C ASN A 37 11.95 -8.15 -9.63
N ILE A 38 12.29 -8.99 -8.65
CA ILE A 38 12.27 -8.63 -7.23
C ILE A 38 13.40 -7.63 -6.95
N ILE A 39 13.02 -6.47 -6.42
CA ILE A 39 13.96 -5.45 -5.98
C ILE A 39 14.32 -5.67 -4.52
N GLU A 40 13.31 -5.88 -3.68
CA GLU A 40 13.47 -6.01 -2.24
C GLU A 40 12.27 -6.74 -1.62
N ALA A 41 12.48 -7.40 -0.49
CA ALA A 41 11.43 -8.05 0.28
C ALA A 41 11.61 -7.78 1.78
N VAL A 42 10.60 -7.18 2.41
CA VAL A 42 10.64 -6.77 3.82
C VAL A 42 9.40 -7.27 4.55
N GLN A 43 9.61 -7.76 5.77
CA GLN A 43 8.54 -8.03 6.72
C GLN A 43 8.61 -7.01 7.86
N HIS A 44 7.69 -6.05 7.88
CA HIS A 44 7.51 -5.19 9.06
C HIS A 44 6.74 -5.94 10.16
N LEU A 45 7.28 -5.87 11.37
CA LEU A 45 6.85 -6.69 12.52
C LEU A 45 6.56 -5.83 13.76
N ASN A 46 7.17 -4.65 13.85
CA ASN A 46 7.09 -3.82 15.04
C ASN A 46 5.99 -2.78 14.89
N TYR A 47 5.47 -2.33 16.02
CA TYR A 47 4.49 -1.25 16.07
C TYR A 47 5.05 0.00 15.37
N LEU A 48 4.27 0.53 14.42
CA LEU A 48 4.59 1.68 13.57
C LEU A 48 5.76 1.49 12.61
N ASP A 49 6.21 0.26 12.35
CA ASP A 49 7.02 0.01 11.15
C ASP A 49 6.20 0.46 9.93
N THR A 50 6.80 1.33 9.11
CA THR A 50 6.14 1.94 7.95
C THR A 50 6.93 1.69 6.68
N LEU A 51 6.24 1.18 5.66
CA LEU A 51 6.75 1.09 4.29
C LEU A 51 6.12 2.17 3.42
N LEU A 52 6.99 2.92 2.72
CA LEU A 52 6.59 3.89 1.72
C LEU A 52 6.91 3.34 0.33
N PHE A 53 5.90 3.28 -0.54
CA PHE A 53 6.01 2.81 -1.90
C PHE A 53 5.77 3.97 -2.87
N VAL A 54 6.60 4.05 -3.92
CA VAL A 54 6.38 4.92 -5.08
C VAL A 54 5.59 4.12 -6.11
N ASP A 55 4.29 4.04 -5.90
CA ASP A 55 3.38 3.11 -6.61
C ASP A 55 3.31 3.34 -8.13
N ASN A 56 3.71 4.53 -8.61
CA ASN A 56 3.77 4.83 -10.04
C ASN A 56 5.05 4.34 -10.73
N GLU A 57 6.06 3.92 -9.97
CA GLU A 57 7.36 3.50 -10.51
C GLU A 57 7.64 2.03 -10.25
N LEU A 58 6.98 1.42 -9.26
CA LEU A 58 7.22 0.08 -8.77
C LEU A 58 5.90 -0.60 -8.47
N SER A 59 5.85 -1.92 -8.65
CA SER A 59 4.71 -2.73 -8.20
C SER A 59 5.06 -3.43 -6.88
N HIS A 60 4.06 -3.80 -6.10
CA HIS A 60 4.28 -4.48 -4.83
C HIS A 60 3.22 -5.56 -4.58
N SER A 61 3.59 -6.55 -3.79
CA SER A 61 2.68 -7.61 -3.32
C SER A 61 2.91 -7.90 -1.85
N VAL A 62 2.02 -8.70 -1.26
CA VAL A 62 2.21 -9.23 0.09
C VAL A 62 1.90 -10.72 0.09
N THR A 63 2.77 -11.51 0.71
CA THR A 63 2.52 -12.95 0.87
C THR A 63 1.38 -13.20 1.86
N PRO A 64 0.73 -14.38 1.84
CA PRO A 64 -0.29 -14.71 2.82
C PRO A 64 0.24 -14.67 4.26
N VAL A 65 -0.65 -14.42 5.21
CA VAL A 65 -0.36 -14.55 6.64
C VAL A 65 -0.40 -16.04 7.00
N TYR A 66 0.65 -16.53 7.67
CA TYR A 66 0.70 -17.90 8.17
C TYR A 66 0.87 -17.89 9.69
N GLN A 67 0.15 -18.80 10.35
CA GLN A 67 0.19 -18.97 11.79
C GLN A 67 1.50 -19.62 12.24
N ASN A 68 2.10 -19.11 13.32
CA ASN A 68 3.24 -19.74 13.98
C ASN A 68 2.79 -20.95 14.82
N ASN A 69 1.70 -20.79 15.57
CA ASN A 69 0.96 -21.89 16.21
C ASN A 69 -0.35 -22.13 15.46
N PRO A 70 -0.56 -23.28 14.78
CA PRO A 70 -1.76 -23.54 13.98
C PRO A 70 -3.05 -23.70 14.81
N ARG A 71 -2.93 -23.77 16.14
CA ARG A 71 -4.09 -23.84 17.06
C ARG A 71 -4.59 -22.47 17.49
N VAL A 72 -3.90 -21.39 17.10
CA VAL A 72 -4.21 -20.01 17.50
C VAL A 72 -4.36 -19.18 16.24
N GLU A 73 -5.32 -18.27 16.21
CA GLU A 73 -5.48 -17.35 15.08
C GLU A 73 -4.25 -16.45 14.92
N ALA A 74 -3.94 -16.08 13.67
CA ALA A 74 -2.90 -15.10 13.36
C ALA A 74 -3.55 -13.89 12.71
N ASN A 75 -3.10 -12.70 13.11
CA ASN A 75 -3.59 -11.45 12.57
C ASN A 75 -2.43 -10.48 12.29
N ARG A 76 -2.71 -9.54 11.40
CA ARG A 76 -1.82 -8.46 11.01
C ARG A 76 -2.68 -7.23 10.75
N ASP A 77 -2.65 -6.31 11.70
CA ASP A 77 -3.44 -5.09 11.67
C ASP A 77 -2.59 -3.95 11.12
N MET A 78 -3.11 -3.28 10.10
CA MET A 78 -2.36 -2.27 9.36
C MET A 78 -3.21 -1.06 8.98
N GLY A 79 -2.58 0.10 8.99
CA GLY A 79 -3.05 1.28 8.30
C GLY A 79 -2.51 1.30 6.87
N VAL A 80 -3.38 1.48 5.88
CA VAL A 80 -2.97 1.68 4.49
C VAL A 80 -3.36 3.08 4.07
N PHE A 81 -2.36 3.84 3.63
CA PHE A 81 -2.50 5.24 3.24
C PHE A 81 -2.10 5.41 1.78
N PHE A 82 -3.03 5.94 0.99
CA PHE A 82 -2.82 6.25 -0.41
C PHE A 82 -2.86 7.76 -0.61
N THR A 83 -1.90 8.26 -1.36
CA THR A 83 -1.90 9.63 -1.87
C THR A 83 -1.97 9.55 -3.38
N ARG A 84 -2.92 10.24 -3.99
CA ARG A 84 -3.01 10.35 -5.45
C ARG A 84 -3.28 11.78 -5.85
N ARG A 85 -2.93 12.12 -7.09
CA ARG A 85 -3.43 13.34 -7.72
C ARG A 85 -4.92 13.17 -8.03
N MET A 86 -5.63 14.29 -8.05
CA MET A 86 -7.01 14.33 -8.54
C MET A 86 -7.05 13.87 -10.00
N ALA A 87 -8.12 13.19 -10.37
CA ALA A 87 -8.39 12.77 -11.72
C ALA A 87 -8.49 13.98 -12.64
N LYS A 88 -8.07 13.80 -13.90
CA LYS A 88 -8.35 14.78 -14.94
C LYS A 88 -9.85 14.78 -15.22
N LYS A 89 -10.49 15.95 -15.17
CA LYS A 89 -11.92 16.10 -15.51
C LYS A 89 -12.19 15.62 -16.93
N GLY A 90 -13.20 14.77 -17.11
CA GLY A 90 -13.55 14.11 -18.37
C GLY A 90 -12.53 13.06 -18.82
N GLY A 91 -11.63 12.62 -17.94
CA GLY A 91 -10.57 11.65 -18.23
C GLY A 91 -11.01 10.20 -18.17
N GLY A 92 -12.24 9.92 -17.74
CA GLY A 92 -12.80 8.57 -17.67
C GLY A 92 -12.23 7.71 -16.53
N PHE A 93 -11.48 8.30 -15.61
CA PHE A 93 -10.99 7.59 -14.42
C PHE A 93 -12.14 7.41 -13.43
N SER A 94 -12.34 6.18 -12.95
CA SER A 94 -13.48 5.83 -12.09
C SER A 94 -13.53 6.60 -10.78
N ALA A 95 -12.39 7.12 -10.30
CA ALA A 95 -12.35 7.89 -9.07
C ALA A 95 -12.67 9.39 -9.26
N GLU A 96 -12.82 9.86 -10.51
CA GLU A 96 -13.10 11.27 -10.83
C GLU A 96 -14.33 11.83 -10.07
N PRO A 97 -15.47 11.12 -9.95
CA PRO A 97 -16.64 11.65 -9.25
C PRO A 97 -16.45 11.84 -7.74
N PHE A 98 -15.40 11.25 -7.15
CA PHE A 98 -15.10 11.33 -5.73
C PHE A 98 -14.04 12.38 -5.40
N ASP A 99 -13.46 13.02 -6.42
CA ASP A 99 -12.47 14.07 -6.24
C ASP A 99 -13.15 15.42 -5.94
N SER A 100 -12.70 16.09 -4.89
CA SER A 100 -13.20 17.40 -4.47
C SER A 100 -12.04 18.32 -4.07
N GLU A 101 -12.08 19.56 -4.56
CA GLU A 101 -11.20 20.65 -4.09
C GLU A 101 -11.78 21.35 -2.85
N SER A 102 -13.07 21.13 -2.57
CA SER A 102 -13.74 21.66 -1.39
C SER A 102 -13.42 20.81 -0.17
N SER A 103 -13.11 21.48 0.94
CA SER A 103 -12.93 20.81 2.24
C SER A 103 -14.22 20.15 2.71
N HIS A 104 -14.10 19.03 3.43
CA HIS A 104 -15.26 18.35 3.98
C HIS A 104 -15.94 19.23 5.04
N PRO A 105 -17.28 19.39 5.04
CA PRO A 105 -17.96 20.37 5.89
C PRO A 105 -17.86 20.07 7.40
N THR A 106 -17.63 18.82 7.77
CA THR A 106 -17.69 18.35 9.18
C THR A 106 -16.49 17.55 9.64
N LEU A 107 -15.60 17.14 8.73
CA LEU A 107 -14.43 16.33 9.08
C LEU A 107 -13.19 17.22 8.99
N PRO A 108 -12.20 17.07 9.89
CA PRO A 108 -10.99 17.88 9.91
C PRO A 108 -10.01 17.55 8.77
N ALA A 109 -10.50 17.23 7.58
CA ALA A 109 -9.73 17.06 6.37
C ALA A 109 -9.62 18.41 5.65
N ALA A 110 -8.73 19.28 6.15
CA ALA A 110 -8.39 20.52 5.47
C ALA A 110 -7.39 20.22 4.35
N PHE A 111 -7.82 20.39 3.10
CA PHE A 111 -6.92 20.33 1.94
C PHE A 111 -6.38 21.74 1.69
N SER A 112 -5.09 21.98 1.96
CA SER A 112 -4.42 23.19 1.46
C SER A 112 -3.91 22.89 0.06
N THR A 113 -4.70 23.22 -0.96
CA THR A 113 -4.30 23.09 -2.38
C THR A 113 -3.48 24.29 -2.89
N GLY A 114 -2.99 25.15 -1.98
CA GLY A 114 -2.13 26.28 -2.31
C GLY A 114 -0.70 25.85 -2.65
N SER A 115 -0.51 25.17 -3.79
CA SER A 115 0.82 25.06 -4.40
C SER A 115 1.29 26.46 -4.81
N LYS A 116 2.20 27.05 -4.03
CA LYS A 116 2.88 28.31 -4.34
C LYS A 116 3.81 28.27 -5.58
N PHE A 117 3.85 27.16 -6.33
CA PHE A 117 4.88 26.92 -7.36
C PHE A 117 4.36 26.71 -8.78
N LEU A 118 3.09 27.00 -9.07
CA LEU A 118 2.57 27.04 -10.44
C LEU A 118 1.72 28.32 -10.63
N SER A 119 2.42 29.43 -10.80
CA SER A 119 1.90 30.69 -11.37
C SER A 119 2.54 30.92 -12.72
#